data_AF-A0A7S1EC70-F1
#
_entry.id   AF-A0A7S1EC70-F1
#
_cell.length_a   1.000
_cell.length_b   1.000
_cell.length_c   1.000
_cell.angle_alpha   90.00
_cell.angle_beta   90.00
_cell.angle_gamma   90.00
#
_symmetry.space_group_name_H-M   'P 1'
#
loop_
_entity.id
_entity.type
_entity.pdbx_description
1 polymer ?
#
loop_
_entity_poly.entity_id
_entity_poly.type
_entity_poly.pdbx_seq_one_letter_code
_entity_poly.pdbx_strand_id
1 'polypeptide(L)'
;LLHANQADGFDCPGCAWPDRDHRSTFEFCENGAKAVAAEATARRATPEVIGARTLTEWAAASDYELEATGRLTEPMVYDPETDRYQRTSWDAAFALIARELQALPDPNQAIFYTSGRTSNEAAFLYQLFVREYGTNNFPDCSNMCHEPSGSGLRP
;
A
#
# COMPACT_ATOMS: atom_id res chain seq x y z
N LEU A 1 -5.82 11.36 18.12
CA LEU A 1 -4.50 12.05 18.09
C LEU A 1 -3.80 12.05 19.44
N LEU A 2 -4.43 12.45 20.54
CA LEU A 2 -3.79 12.46 21.87
C LEU A 2 -3.35 11.08 22.41
N HIS A 3 -3.80 9.98 21.81
CA HIS A 3 -3.33 8.62 22.10
C HIS A 3 -2.17 8.16 21.19
N ALA A 4 -1.71 8.99 20.25
CA ALA A 4 -0.56 8.64 19.41
C ALA A 4 0.75 8.80 20.19
N ASN A 5 1.65 7.82 20.10
CA ASN A 5 2.95 7.78 20.78
C ASN A 5 2.84 7.98 22.30
N GLN A 6 1.84 7.34 22.91
CA GLN A 6 1.63 7.33 24.37
C GLN A 6 1.79 5.90 24.89
N ALA A 7 2.11 5.74 26.18
CA ALA A 7 2.37 4.44 26.80
C ALA A 7 1.24 3.41 26.60
N ASP A 8 -0.02 3.83 26.76
CA ASP A 8 -1.22 3.01 26.53
C ASP A 8 -1.91 3.36 25.19
N GLY A 9 -1.13 3.92 24.26
CA GLY A 9 -1.59 4.48 23.00
C GLY A 9 -1.32 3.59 21.80
N PHE A 10 -1.09 4.21 20.65
CA PHE A 10 -0.62 3.55 19.44
C PHE A 10 0.53 4.33 18.82
N ASP A 11 1.44 3.64 18.14
CA ASP A 11 2.55 4.30 17.46
C ASP A 11 2.06 5.03 16.22
N CYS A 12 2.49 6.28 16.07
CA CYS A 12 2.11 7.13 14.96
C CYS A 12 2.59 6.50 13.64
N PRO A 13 1.68 6.15 12.71
CA PRO A 13 2.05 5.48 11.48
C PRO A 13 2.90 6.36 10.55
N GLY A 14 2.88 7.68 10.71
CA GLY A 14 3.68 8.60 9.90
C GLY A 14 5.04 8.97 10.48
N CYS A 15 5.40 8.48 11.67
CA CYS A 15 6.65 8.88 12.32
C CYS A 15 7.83 8.03 11.81
N ALA A 16 8.87 8.71 11.33
CA ALA A 16 10.17 8.11 11.01
C ALA A 16 11.21 8.32 12.12
N TRP A 17 10.80 8.95 13.23
CA TRP A 17 11.70 9.35 14.31
C TRP A 17 11.37 8.58 15.60
N PRO A 18 12.39 8.14 16.35
CA PRO A 18 12.20 7.57 17.67
C PRO A 18 11.55 8.59 18.62
N ASP A 19 10.67 8.10 19.48
CA ASP A 19 10.02 8.91 20.52
C ASP A 19 11.10 9.57 21.39
N ARG A 20 11.07 10.91 21.48
CA ARG A 20 12.14 11.66 22.13
C ARG A 20 11.98 11.70 23.65
N ASP A 21 10.76 11.57 24.18
CA ASP A 21 10.47 11.48 25.62
C ASP A 21 9.04 10.94 25.87
N HIS A 22 8.89 9.84 26.61
CA HIS A 22 7.59 9.16 26.85
C HIS A 22 6.61 9.95 27.77
N ARG A 23 6.83 11.25 27.98
CA ARG A 23 6.08 12.08 28.94
C ARG A 23 5.40 13.31 28.32
N SER A 24 5.55 13.52 27.02
CA SER A 24 4.95 14.66 26.33
C SER A 24 3.53 14.33 25.86
N THR A 25 2.64 15.31 26.00
CA THR A 25 1.23 15.21 25.56
C THR A 25 1.06 15.35 24.05
N PHE A 26 2.13 15.71 23.32
CA PHE A 26 2.12 15.90 21.87
C PHE A 26 3.39 15.30 21.26
N GLU A 27 3.33 14.00 20.97
CA GLU A 27 4.45 13.24 20.39
C GLU A 27 4.18 12.90 18.91
N PHE A 28 3.70 13.83 18.09
CA PHE A 28 3.55 13.61 16.65
C PHE A 28 3.84 14.87 15.84
N CYS A 29 4.39 14.73 14.65
CA CYS A 29 4.59 15.85 13.73
C CYS A 29 3.36 16.08 12.84
N GLU A 30 3.37 17.14 12.03
CA GLU A 30 2.31 17.44 11.06
C GLU A 30 2.06 16.24 10.12
N ASN A 31 3.12 15.59 9.63
CA ASN A 31 3.00 14.41 8.77
C ASN A 31 2.37 13.23 9.52
N GLY A 32 2.71 13.05 10.79
CA GLY A 32 2.09 12.06 11.65
C GLY A 32 0.60 12.32 11.86
N ALA A 33 0.21 13.57 12.10
CA ALA A 33 -1.19 13.97 12.20
C ALA A 33 -1.95 13.72 10.90
N LYS A 34 -1.35 14.08 9.74
CA LYS A 34 -1.89 13.84 8.41
C LYS A 34 -2.11 12.35 8.14
N ALA A 35 -1.12 11.51 8.44
CA ALA A 35 -1.23 10.06 8.27
C ALA A 35 -2.37 9.47 9.11
N VAL A 36 -2.47 9.87 10.39
CA VAL A 36 -3.58 9.41 11.25
C VAL A 36 -4.93 9.89 10.73
N ALA A 37 -5.03 11.13 10.24
CA ALA A 37 -6.28 11.65 9.68
C ALA A 37 -6.70 10.92 8.39
N ALA A 38 -5.74 10.58 7.53
CA ALA A 38 -5.95 9.78 6.33
C ALA A 38 -6.46 8.37 6.69
N GLU A 39 -5.78 7.67 7.59
CA GLU A 39 -6.17 6.33 8.04
C GLU A 39 -7.54 6.31 8.74
N ALA A 40 -7.85 7.37 9.52
CA ALA A 40 -9.11 7.50 10.25
C ALA A 40 -10.26 8.10 9.40
N THR A 41 -10.07 8.31 8.10
CA THR A 41 -11.09 8.94 7.26
C THR A 41 -12.41 8.16 7.27
N ALA A 42 -13.53 8.89 7.35
CA ALA A 42 -14.87 8.32 7.17
C ALA A 42 -15.26 8.18 5.69
N ARG A 43 -14.49 8.78 4.77
CA ARG A 43 -14.77 8.75 3.33
C ARG A 43 -14.48 7.37 2.74
N ARG A 44 -15.26 6.99 1.74
CA ARG A 44 -15.19 5.68 1.09
C ARG A 44 -15.16 5.86 -0.41
N ALA A 45 -14.09 5.35 -1.01
CA ALA A 45 -13.95 5.20 -2.44
C ALA A 45 -14.65 3.90 -2.87
N THR A 46 -15.98 3.94 -2.98
CA THR A 46 -16.76 2.79 -3.42
C THR A 46 -16.59 2.54 -4.92
N PRO A 47 -16.94 1.35 -5.44
CA PRO A 47 -16.92 1.10 -6.87
C PRO A 47 -17.74 2.10 -7.69
N GLU A 48 -18.84 2.61 -7.13
CA GLU A 48 -19.65 3.64 -7.77
C GLU A 48 -18.92 4.99 -7.83
N VAL A 49 -18.16 5.34 -6.79
CA VAL A 49 -17.36 6.58 -6.75
C VAL A 49 -16.20 6.50 -7.74
N ILE A 50 -15.46 5.40 -7.74
CA ILE A 50 -14.29 5.23 -8.61
C ILE A 50 -14.73 5.03 -10.08
N GLY A 51 -15.77 4.24 -10.33
CA GLY A 51 -16.31 3.99 -11.68
C GLY A 51 -17.03 5.19 -12.30
N ALA A 52 -17.42 6.20 -11.51
CA ALA A 52 -18.05 7.42 -12.02
C ALA A 52 -17.14 8.25 -12.94
N ARG A 53 -15.81 8.08 -12.86
CA ARG A 53 -14.83 8.74 -13.72
C ARG A 53 -14.03 7.72 -14.54
N THR A 54 -13.54 8.14 -15.69
CA THR A 54 -12.60 7.31 -16.45
C THR A 54 -11.23 7.27 -15.78
N LEU A 55 -10.40 6.27 -16.10
CA LEU A 55 -9.01 6.22 -15.65
C LEU A 55 -8.24 7.44 -16.16
N THR A 56 -8.50 7.89 -17.40
CA THR A 56 -7.89 9.11 -17.95
C THR A 56 -8.22 10.34 -17.09
N GLU A 57 -9.46 10.47 -16.63
CA GLU A 57 -9.86 11.56 -15.73
C GLU A 57 -9.19 11.44 -14.36
N TRP A 58 -9.08 10.23 -13.81
CA TRP A 58 -8.36 9.99 -12.54
C TRP A 58 -6.87 10.29 -12.65
N ALA A 59 -6.22 9.95 -13.77
CA ALA A 59 -4.81 10.22 -14.00
C ALA A 59 -4.47 11.72 -14.06
N ALA A 60 -5.47 12.57 -14.36
CA ALA A 60 -5.33 14.02 -14.33
C ALA A 60 -5.64 14.66 -12.96
N ALA A 61 -6.18 13.88 -12.01
CA ALA A 61 -6.49 14.38 -10.67
C ALA A 61 -5.20 14.56 -9.85
N SER A 62 -5.20 15.55 -8.96
CA SER A 62 -4.09 15.74 -8.02
C SER A 62 -4.08 14.68 -6.91
N ASP A 63 -2.91 14.43 -6.33
CA ASP A 63 -2.77 13.53 -5.17
C ASP A 63 -3.71 13.90 -4.02
N TYR A 64 -3.94 15.20 -3.80
CA TYR A 64 -4.89 15.68 -2.80
C TYR A 64 -6.33 15.26 -3.10
N GLU A 65 -6.76 15.33 -4.36
CA GLU A 65 -8.10 14.88 -4.78
C GLU A 65 -8.24 13.37 -4.69
N LEU A 66 -7.21 12.62 -5.08
CA LEU A 66 -7.18 11.16 -4.98
C LEU A 66 -7.28 10.73 -3.51
N GLU A 67 -6.46 11.27 -2.63
CA GLU A 67 -6.50 11.01 -1.18
C GLU A 67 -7.86 11.39 -0.57
N ALA A 68 -8.42 12.52 -1.01
CA ALA A 68 -9.71 13.00 -0.55
C ALA A 68 -10.88 12.07 -0.91
N THR A 69 -10.70 11.14 -1.86
CA THR A 69 -11.73 10.17 -2.29
C THR A 69 -11.98 9.11 -1.20
N GLY A 70 -10.98 8.85 -0.35
CA GLY A 70 -11.10 7.97 0.82
C GLY A 70 -10.75 6.51 0.56
N ARG A 71 -11.11 5.63 1.50
CA ARG A 71 -10.64 4.24 1.51
C ARG A 71 -11.38 3.39 0.47
N LEU A 72 -10.64 2.62 -0.33
CA LEU A 72 -11.19 1.58 -1.19
C LEU A 72 -11.97 0.56 -0.35
N THR A 73 -13.11 0.11 -0.87
CA THR A 73 -14.06 -0.74 -0.10
C THR A 73 -14.20 -2.14 -0.66
N GLU A 74 -14.05 -2.30 -1.97
CA GLU A 74 -14.28 -3.56 -2.67
C GLU A 74 -13.27 -3.70 -3.83
N PRO A 75 -12.97 -4.93 -4.27
CA PRO A 75 -12.18 -5.16 -5.47
C PRO A 75 -12.83 -4.53 -6.70
N MET A 76 -11.99 -4.00 -7.58
CA MET A 76 -12.40 -3.49 -8.88
C MET A 76 -11.45 -4.00 -9.96
N VAL A 77 -11.96 -4.08 -11.18
CA VAL A 77 -11.20 -4.42 -12.38
C VAL A 77 -11.33 -3.29 -13.40
N TYR A 78 -10.23 -2.98 -14.09
CA TYR A 78 -10.25 -1.98 -15.15
C TYR A 78 -10.81 -2.60 -16.45
N ASP A 79 -11.73 -1.88 -17.09
CA ASP A 79 -12.24 -2.19 -18.41
C ASP A 79 -11.67 -1.17 -19.43
N PRO A 80 -10.81 -1.63 -20.37
CA PRO A 80 -10.20 -0.76 -21.37
C PRO A 80 -11.19 -0.28 -22.44
N GLU A 81 -12.32 -0.96 -22.67
CA GLU A 81 -13.31 -0.52 -23.66
C GLU A 81 -14.07 0.72 -23.18
N THR A 82 -14.33 0.80 -21.88
CA THR A 82 -15.05 1.91 -21.25
C THR A 82 -14.15 2.92 -20.55
N ASP A 83 -12.84 2.64 -20.49
CA ASP A 83 -11.83 3.37 -19.73
C ASP A 83 -12.19 3.53 -18.23
N ARG A 84 -12.84 2.53 -17.61
CA ARG A 84 -13.41 2.66 -16.26
C ARG A 84 -13.12 1.45 -15.39
N TYR A 85 -13.06 1.68 -14.08
CA TYR A 85 -13.08 0.61 -13.11
C TYR A 85 -14.51 0.13 -12.84
N GLN A 86 -14.67 -1.19 -12.74
CA GLN A 86 -15.94 -1.85 -12.45
C GLN A 86 -15.78 -2.75 -11.23
N ARG A 87 -16.85 -2.89 -10.44
CA ARG A 87 -16.89 -3.80 -9.28
C ARG A 87 -16.56 -5.23 -9.73
N THR A 88 -15.74 -5.94 -8.96
CA THR A 88 -15.54 -7.39 -9.08
C THR A 88 -15.59 -8.06 -7.71
N SER A 89 -15.74 -9.38 -7.68
CA SER A 89 -15.65 -10.15 -6.42
C SER A 89 -14.20 -10.48 -6.08
N TRP A 90 -13.94 -10.82 -4.82
CA TRP A 90 -12.62 -11.33 -4.40
C TRP A 90 -12.21 -12.59 -5.17
N ASP A 91 -13.12 -13.56 -5.33
CA ASP A 91 -12.84 -14.78 -6.08
C ASP A 91 -12.48 -14.50 -7.54
N ALA A 92 -13.21 -13.58 -8.19
CA ALA A 92 -12.93 -13.18 -9.56
C ALA A 92 -11.61 -12.41 -9.68
N ALA A 93 -11.29 -11.55 -8.71
CA ALA A 93 -10.01 -10.84 -8.66
C ALA A 93 -8.83 -11.82 -8.50
N PHE A 94 -8.93 -12.78 -7.58
CA PHE A 94 -7.88 -13.80 -7.40
C PHE A 94 -7.76 -14.71 -8.63
N ALA A 95 -8.87 -15.13 -9.23
CA ALA A 95 -8.84 -15.93 -10.46
C ALA A 95 -8.22 -15.18 -11.64
N LEU A 96 -8.50 -13.88 -11.76
CA LEU A 96 -7.86 -13.00 -12.74
C LEU A 96 -6.34 -12.95 -12.53
N ILE A 97 -5.89 -12.63 -11.32
CA ILE A 97 -4.45 -12.55 -10.99
C ILE A 97 -3.76 -13.89 -11.24
N ALA A 98 -4.35 -15.00 -10.79
CA ALA A 98 -3.80 -16.34 -10.99
C ALA A 98 -3.66 -16.70 -12.47
N ARG A 99 -4.68 -16.37 -13.30
CA ARG A 99 -4.64 -16.61 -14.74
C ARG A 99 -3.50 -15.84 -15.41
N GLU A 100 -3.36 -14.54 -15.13
CA GLU A 100 -2.31 -13.72 -15.73
C GLU A 100 -0.92 -14.21 -15.32
N LEU A 101 -0.72 -14.56 -14.04
CA LEU A 101 0.54 -15.12 -13.55
C LEU A 101 0.87 -16.48 -14.18
N GLN A 102 -0.11 -17.35 -14.37
CA GLN A 102 0.09 -18.67 -15.00
C GLN A 102 0.33 -18.58 -16.51
N ALA A 103 -0.13 -17.50 -17.15
CA ALA A 103 0.07 -17.28 -18.59
C ALA A 103 1.48 -16.80 -18.94
N LEU A 104 2.26 -16.34 -17.95
CA LEU A 104 3.63 -15.87 -18.18
C LEU A 104 4.55 -17.06 -18.60
N PRO A 105 5.29 -16.92 -19.72
CA PRO A 105 6.21 -17.96 -20.20
C PRO A 105 7.38 -18.27 -19.25
N ASP A 106 7.76 -17.32 -18.41
CA ASP A 106 8.84 -17.42 -17.43
C ASP A 106 8.44 -16.64 -16.18
N PRO A 107 8.57 -17.21 -14.96
CA PRO A 107 8.21 -16.51 -13.72
C PRO A 107 8.99 -15.20 -13.50
N ASN A 108 10.17 -15.03 -14.11
CA ASN A 108 10.95 -13.80 -14.05
C ASN A 108 10.38 -12.66 -14.92
N GLN A 109 9.25 -12.87 -15.59
CA GLN A 109 8.48 -11.78 -16.21
C GLN A 109 7.51 -11.11 -15.24
N ALA A 110 7.32 -11.68 -14.04
CA ALA A 110 6.58 -11.04 -12.96
C ALA A 110 7.52 -10.24 -12.05
N ILE A 111 6.97 -9.17 -11.45
CA ILE A 111 7.59 -8.40 -10.38
C ILE A 111 6.61 -8.31 -9.23
N PHE A 112 7.08 -8.59 -8.02
CA PHE A 112 6.28 -8.58 -6.81
C PHE A 112 6.85 -7.55 -5.84
N TYR A 113 6.23 -6.38 -5.80
CA TYR A 113 6.69 -5.27 -4.98
C TYR A 113 6.05 -5.30 -3.58
N THR A 114 6.87 -5.16 -2.54
CA THR A 114 6.39 -5.05 -1.15
C THR A 114 6.77 -3.70 -0.52
N SER A 115 6.23 -3.44 0.66
CA SER A 115 6.53 -2.26 1.46
C SER A 115 7.01 -2.65 2.85
N GLY A 116 7.99 -1.92 3.39
CA GLY A 116 8.40 -1.97 4.80
C GLY A 116 7.31 -1.56 5.80
N ARG A 117 6.15 -1.10 5.33
CA ARG A 117 4.94 -0.90 6.14
C ARG A 117 4.11 -2.18 6.34
N THR A 118 4.40 -3.22 5.56
CA THR A 118 3.76 -4.54 5.66
C THR A 118 4.22 -5.22 6.94
N SER A 119 3.34 -5.96 7.63
CA SER A 119 3.76 -6.73 8.81
C SER A 119 4.79 -7.80 8.43
N ASN A 120 5.63 -8.19 9.40
CA ASN A 120 6.64 -9.22 9.18
C ASN A 120 6.00 -10.56 8.75
N GLU A 121 4.85 -10.92 9.31
CA GLU A 121 4.14 -12.16 9.00
C GLU A 121 3.59 -12.14 7.57
N ALA A 122 2.95 -11.04 7.17
CA ALA A 122 2.42 -10.89 5.82
C ALA A 122 3.55 -10.85 4.78
N ALA A 123 4.62 -10.12 5.06
CA ALA A 123 5.81 -10.08 4.20
C ALA A 123 6.47 -11.46 4.07
N PHE A 124 6.54 -12.22 5.18
CA PHE A 124 7.08 -13.58 5.18
C PHE A 124 6.25 -14.54 4.31
N LEU A 125 4.92 -14.51 4.43
CA LEU A 125 4.04 -15.33 3.60
C LEU A 125 4.10 -14.93 2.13
N TYR A 126 4.12 -13.62 1.85
CA TYR A 126 4.19 -13.10 0.49
C TYR A 126 5.49 -13.53 -0.20
N GLN A 127 6.64 -13.44 0.48
CA GLN A 127 7.91 -13.85 -0.10
C GLN A 127 8.03 -15.37 -0.31
N LEU A 128 7.34 -16.20 0.49
CA LEU A 128 7.26 -17.65 0.25
C LEU A 128 6.45 -17.93 -1.02
N PHE A 129 5.29 -17.27 -1.16
CA PHE A 129 4.46 -17.39 -2.36
C PHE A 129 5.24 -17.03 -3.62
N VAL A 130 5.98 -15.92 -3.63
CA VAL A 130 6.74 -15.48 -4.81
C VAL A 130 7.89 -16.42 -5.16
N ARG A 131 8.59 -16.95 -4.15
CA ARG A 131 9.64 -17.95 -4.37
C ARG A 131 9.08 -19.27 -4.89
N GLU A 132 7.91 -19.69 -4.40
CA GLU A 132 7.19 -20.86 -4.91
C GLU A 132 6.68 -20.64 -6.33
N TYR A 133 6.25 -19.42 -6.67
CA TYR A 133 5.92 -19.03 -8.04
C TYR A 133 7.14 -19.15 -9.00
N GLY A 134 8.36 -19.09 -8.46
CA GLY A 134 9.58 -19.44 -9.19
C GLY A 134 10.48 -18.26 -9.55
N THR A 135 10.30 -17.09 -8.91
CA THR A 135 11.16 -15.91 -9.15
C THR A 135 11.71 -15.29 -7.86
N ASN A 136 12.80 -14.54 -8.01
CA ASN A 136 13.35 -13.65 -6.98
C ASN A 136 13.16 -12.16 -7.33
N ASN A 137 12.33 -11.83 -8.34
CA ASN A 137 11.99 -10.45 -8.70
C ASN A 137 11.09 -9.80 -7.64
N PHE A 138 11.70 -9.45 -6.51
CA PHE A 138 11.03 -9.02 -5.30
C PHE A 138 11.59 -7.69 -4.77
N PRO A 139 11.47 -6.59 -5.54
CA PRO A 139 11.86 -5.28 -5.05
C PRO A 139 10.97 -4.85 -3.88
N ASP A 140 11.53 -4.11 -2.94
CA ASP A 140 10.82 -3.52 -1.81
C ASP A 140 11.07 -2.01 -1.75
N CYS A 141 10.18 -1.26 -1.10
CA CYS A 141 10.36 0.18 -0.94
C CYS A 141 11.68 0.55 -0.25
N SER A 142 12.22 -0.33 0.61
CA SER A 142 13.51 -0.14 1.26
C SER A 142 14.69 -0.24 0.31
N ASN A 143 14.56 -0.81 -0.90
CA ASN A 143 15.64 -0.75 -1.89
C ASN A 143 16.05 0.70 -2.18
N MET A 144 15.06 1.60 -2.29
CA MET A 144 15.34 3.02 -2.54
C MET A 144 15.89 3.75 -1.31
N CYS A 145 15.55 3.31 -0.09
CA CYS A 145 15.87 4.04 1.14
C CYS A 145 17.08 3.47 1.92
N HIS A 146 17.30 2.16 1.85
CA HIS A 146 18.21 1.43 2.73
C HIS A 146 19.22 0.54 2.00
N GLU A 147 19.08 0.29 0.69
CA GLU A 147 20.08 -0.51 -0.04
C GLU A 147 21.49 0.10 -0.02
N PRO A 148 21.66 1.44 -0.15
CA PRO A 148 22.99 2.04 -0.04
C PRO A 148 23.62 1.85 1.34
N SER A 149 22.85 2.05 2.42
CA SER A 149 23.34 1.87 3.79
C SER A 149 23.60 0.39 4.11
N GLY A 150 22.73 -0.52 3.65
CA GLY A 150 22.92 -1.96 3.76
C GLY A 150 24.17 -2.44 3.01
N SER A 151 24.55 -1.79 1.91
CA SER A 151 25.80 -2.06 1.20
C SER A 151 27.03 -1.50 1.92
N GLY A 152 26.92 -0.28 2.48
CA GLY A 152 28.02 0.39 3.19
C GLY A 152 28.33 -0.17 4.58
N LEU A 153 27.40 -0.91 5.19
CA LEU A 153 27.53 -1.49 6.53
C LEU A 153 27.75 -3.02 6.51
N ARG A 154 28.16 -3.59 5.36
CA ARG A 154 28.52 -5.01 5.30
C ARG A 154 29.80 -5.25 6.12
N PRO A 155 29.83 -6.30 6.97
CA PRO A 155 31.01 -6.64 7.77
C PRO A 155 32.20 -7.11 6.92
#